data_AF-A0A1H2JMX6-F1
#
_entry.id   AF-A0A1H2JMX6-F1
#
_cell.length_a   1.000
_cell.length_b   1.000
_cell.length_c   1.000
_cell.angle_alpha   90.00
_cell.angle_beta   90.00
_cell.angle_gamma   90.00
#
_symmetry.space_group_name_H-M   'P 1'
#
loop_
_entity.id
_entity.type
_entity.pdbx_description
1 polymer ?
#
loop_
_entity_poly.entity_id
_entity_poly.type
_entity_poly.pdbx_seq_one_letter_code
_entity_poly.pdbx_strand_id
1 'polypeptide(L)'
;MEYTLKEMMTIIAAREIRNDDIVFCGTGISMLAAMAAKNINAPKSVIFFETGAIDSKLEDLPLAVADPRIMYQSSCNAGLLEAFATMQNKITGKHVVGILGAAQIDIYGNLNSTVIGEYEGPDVRFSGSGGACDVGSFVPRSIIFMTQEKRKFKIKIDYLTTPGYLDGPDGRKKAGLPEGGPDKVITDMGVMGFDDQTKKMYLKGYYPGITPEKILENMEFEIDTSRAEEVLPPTPEELKLLREKCDPQRLIL
;
A
#
# COMPACT_ATOMS: atom_id res chain seq x y z
N MET A 1 21.24 -11.13 -12.16
CA MET A 1 20.02 -11.93 -11.98
C MET A 1 18.86 -11.09 -12.45
N GLU A 2 18.03 -11.56 -13.38
CA GLU A 2 16.88 -10.80 -13.87
C GLU A 2 15.73 -10.83 -12.86
N TYR A 3 15.15 -9.66 -12.60
CA TYR A 3 13.93 -9.46 -11.82
C TYR A 3 13.01 -8.49 -12.58
N THR A 4 11.70 -8.63 -12.38
CA THR A 4 10.71 -7.70 -12.94
C THR A 4 10.50 -6.51 -12.01
N LEU A 5 9.96 -5.40 -12.53
CA LEU A 5 9.57 -4.25 -11.69
C LEU A 5 8.51 -4.64 -10.67
N LYS A 6 7.62 -5.59 -11.00
CA LYS A 6 6.61 -6.09 -10.07
C LYS A 6 7.25 -6.88 -8.92
N GLU A 7 8.27 -7.69 -9.20
CA GLU A 7 9.06 -8.38 -8.17
C GLU A 7 9.80 -7.37 -7.29
N MET A 8 10.41 -6.33 -7.89
CA MET A 8 11.04 -5.23 -7.15
C MET A 8 10.05 -4.56 -6.20
N MET A 9 8.92 -4.07 -6.71
CA MET A 9 7.86 -3.42 -5.92
C MET A 9 7.37 -4.31 -4.77
N THR A 10 7.16 -5.60 -5.03
CA THR A 10 6.68 -6.56 -4.03
C THR A 10 7.69 -6.75 -2.91
N ILE A 11 8.97 -6.95 -3.24
CA ILE A 11 10.05 -7.12 -2.25
C ILE A 11 10.28 -5.85 -1.45
N ILE A 12 10.27 -4.68 -2.10
CA ILE A 12 10.40 -3.41 -1.38
C ILE A 12 9.26 -3.24 -0.37
N ALA A 13 8.01 -3.50 -0.75
CA ALA A 13 6.90 -3.44 0.19
C ALA A 13 7.02 -4.48 1.32
N ALA A 14 7.47 -5.69 1.00
CA ALA A 14 7.67 -6.75 1.99
C ALA A 14 8.71 -6.35 3.06
N ARG A 15 9.81 -5.71 2.66
CA ARG A 15 10.87 -5.20 3.56
C ARG A 15 10.37 -4.14 4.54
N GLU A 16 9.25 -3.45 4.24
CA GLU A 16 8.66 -2.43 5.11
C GLU A 16 7.75 -2.99 6.21
N ILE A 17 7.33 -4.24 6.08
CA ILE A 17 6.51 -4.94 7.07
C ILE A 17 7.42 -5.50 8.16
N ARG A 18 7.02 -5.38 9.41
CA ARG A 18 7.79 -5.77 10.59
C ARG A 18 7.13 -6.93 11.30
N ASN A 19 7.90 -7.65 12.12
CA ASN A 19 7.28 -8.55 13.10
C ASN A 19 6.29 -7.77 13.96
N ASP A 20 5.20 -8.42 14.34
CA ASP A 20 4.10 -7.86 15.12
C ASP A 20 3.25 -6.79 14.41
N ASP A 21 3.53 -6.48 13.13
CA ASP A 21 2.58 -5.74 12.29
C ASP A 21 1.34 -6.61 11.99
N ILE A 22 0.17 -5.97 12.03
CA ILE A 22 -1.11 -6.54 11.61
C ILE A 22 -1.45 -5.95 10.23
N VAL A 23 -1.13 -6.68 9.18
CA VAL A 23 -1.20 -6.22 7.79
C VAL A 23 -2.61 -6.38 7.23
N PHE A 24 -3.26 -5.26 6.93
CA PHE A 24 -4.49 -5.21 6.14
C PHE A 24 -4.13 -5.11 4.66
N CYS A 25 -4.46 -6.12 3.88
CA CYS A 25 -4.22 -6.12 2.44
C CYS A 25 -5.43 -6.64 1.65
N GLY A 26 -5.58 -6.14 0.42
CA GLY A 26 -6.59 -6.60 -0.51
C GLY A 26 -6.09 -7.80 -1.33
N THR A 27 -6.24 -7.72 -2.65
CA THR A 27 -5.76 -8.74 -3.59
C THR A 27 -4.52 -8.27 -4.35
N GLY A 28 -3.96 -9.16 -5.17
CA GLY A 28 -2.88 -8.83 -6.09
C GLY A 28 -1.54 -8.58 -5.40
N ILE A 29 -0.81 -7.56 -5.85
CA ILE A 29 0.53 -7.25 -5.36
C ILE A 29 0.55 -6.93 -3.86
N SER A 30 -0.55 -6.39 -3.31
CA SER A 30 -0.67 -6.06 -1.88
C SER A 30 -0.57 -7.29 -0.99
N MET A 31 -1.37 -8.31 -1.30
CA MET A 31 -1.37 -9.60 -0.62
C MET A 31 -0.06 -10.36 -0.85
N LEU A 32 0.47 -10.31 -2.08
CA LEU A 32 1.75 -10.95 -2.36
C LEU A 32 2.90 -10.34 -1.54
N ALA A 33 2.91 -9.01 -1.35
CA ALA A 33 3.89 -8.34 -0.51
C ALA A 33 3.75 -8.75 0.97
N ALA A 34 2.52 -8.87 1.48
CA ALA A 34 2.26 -9.34 2.84
C ALA A 34 2.73 -10.80 3.05
N MET A 35 2.42 -11.69 2.09
CA MET A 35 2.89 -13.08 2.12
C MET A 35 4.42 -13.17 2.00
N ALA A 36 5.04 -12.36 1.13
CA ALA A 36 6.48 -12.29 1.00
C ALA A 36 7.14 -11.84 2.31
N ALA A 37 6.61 -10.80 2.96
CA ALA A 37 7.12 -10.34 4.26
C ALA A 37 7.09 -11.44 5.30
N LYS A 38 5.97 -12.17 5.42
CA LYS A 38 5.82 -13.28 6.35
C LYS A 38 6.83 -14.41 6.11
N ASN A 39 7.32 -14.56 4.88
CA ASN A 39 8.28 -15.60 4.52
C ASN A 39 9.74 -15.15 4.50
N ILE A 40 10.01 -13.84 4.52
CA ILE A 40 11.36 -13.27 4.34
C ILE A 40 11.85 -12.59 5.63
N ASN A 41 11.16 -11.56 6.11
CA ASN A 41 11.67 -10.65 7.14
C ASN A 41 10.76 -10.50 8.37
N ALA A 42 9.48 -10.85 8.25
CA ALA A 42 8.46 -10.64 9.28
C ALA A 42 7.60 -11.90 9.54
N PRO A 43 8.19 -13.04 9.94
CA PRO A 43 7.46 -14.30 10.16
C PRO A 43 6.39 -14.24 11.26
N LYS A 44 6.44 -13.23 12.14
CA LYS A 44 5.42 -12.97 13.17
C LYS A 44 4.42 -11.90 12.76
N SER A 45 4.40 -11.46 11.50
CA SER A 45 3.34 -10.58 11.01
C SER A 45 2.02 -11.35 10.89
N VAL A 46 0.94 -10.66 11.23
CA VAL A 46 -0.43 -11.16 11.08
C VAL A 46 -1.02 -10.55 9.83
N ILE A 47 -1.62 -11.35 8.96
CA ILE A 47 -2.29 -10.87 7.75
C ILE A 47 -3.79 -11.02 7.98
N PHE A 48 -4.58 -9.99 7.68
CA PHE A 48 -6.04 -10.08 7.74
C PHE A 48 -6.69 -9.37 6.55
N PHE A 49 -7.93 -9.77 6.28
CA PHE A 49 -8.71 -9.32 5.14
C PHE A 49 -10.05 -8.72 5.59
N GLU A 50 -10.59 -7.82 4.78
CA GLU A 50 -11.88 -7.18 5.06
C GLU A 50 -13.05 -8.16 5.23
N THR A 51 -12.93 -9.38 4.69
CA THR A 51 -13.96 -10.42 4.79
C THR A 51 -14.02 -11.12 6.13
N GLY A 52 -13.11 -10.83 7.07
CA GLY A 52 -13.17 -11.32 8.46
C GLY A 52 -12.17 -12.41 8.81
N ALA A 53 -11.39 -12.93 7.86
CA ALA A 53 -10.32 -13.88 8.15
C ALA A 53 -9.09 -13.17 8.72
N ILE A 54 -8.63 -13.64 9.89
CA ILE A 54 -7.48 -13.11 10.61
C ILE A 54 -6.44 -14.20 10.77
N ASP A 55 -5.20 -13.88 10.39
CA ASP A 55 -4.02 -14.72 10.47
C ASP A 55 -4.19 -16.07 9.76
N SER A 56 -4.58 -15.98 8.49
CA SER A 56 -4.73 -17.11 7.58
C SER A 56 -3.41 -17.80 7.30
N LYS A 57 -3.45 -19.11 7.03
CA LYS A 57 -2.27 -19.89 6.65
C LYS A 57 -1.68 -19.49 5.30
N LEU A 58 -2.55 -19.16 4.33
CA LEU A 58 -2.20 -18.73 2.96
C LEU A 58 -1.20 -19.68 2.27
N GLU A 59 -1.56 -20.96 2.13
CA GLU A 59 -0.73 -21.96 1.44
C GLU A 59 -0.60 -21.68 -0.06
N ASP A 60 -1.68 -21.20 -0.68
CA ASP A 60 -1.76 -20.78 -2.07
C ASP A 60 -2.23 -19.33 -2.16
N LEU A 61 -1.81 -18.62 -3.20
CA LEU A 61 -2.20 -17.23 -3.43
C LEU A 61 -3.71 -17.13 -3.76
N PRO A 62 -4.52 -16.46 -2.91
CA PRO A 62 -5.94 -16.22 -3.18
C PRO A 62 -6.18 -15.32 -4.40
N LEU A 63 -7.33 -15.44 -5.07
CA LEU A 63 -7.68 -14.54 -6.17
C LEU A 63 -8.56 -13.36 -5.74
N ALA A 64 -9.32 -13.52 -4.67
CA ALA A 64 -10.25 -12.54 -4.12
C ALA A 64 -10.16 -12.51 -2.59
N VAL A 65 -10.54 -11.40 -1.95
CA VAL A 65 -10.60 -11.33 -0.48
C VAL A 65 -11.64 -12.28 0.14
N ALA A 66 -12.63 -12.72 -0.64
CA ALA A 66 -13.65 -13.70 -0.21
C ALA A 66 -13.32 -15.15 -0.60
N ASP A 67 -12.10 -15.40 -1.07
CA ASP A 67 -11.67 -16.73 -1.48
C ASP A 67 -11.60 -17.70 -0.28
N PRO A 68 -12.14 -18.93 -0.37
CA PRO A 68 -12.08 -19.89 0.73
C PRO A 68 -10.65 -20.20 1.22
N ARG A 69 -9.63 -20.02 0.36
CA ARG A 69 -8.21 -20.17 0.74
C ARG A 69 -7.77 -19.18 1.82
N ILE A 70 -8.40 -18.01 1.88
CA ILE A 70 -8.18 -17.02 2.95
C ILE A 70 -8.78 -17.52 4.26
N MET A 71 -9.91 -18.20 4.25
CA MET A 71 -10.56 -18.69 5.47
C MET A 71 -9.92 -19.97 6.01
N TYR A 72 -9.22 -20.71 5.16
CA TYR A 72 -8.62 -21.98 5.53
C TYR A 72 -7.53 -21.82 6.59
N GLN A 73 -7.73 -22.49 7.73
CA GLN A 73 -6.82 -22.48 8.88
C GLN A 73 -6.47 -21.06 9.38
N SER A 74 -7.39 -20.09 9.25
CA SER A 74 -7.27 -18.80 9.93
C SER A 74 -7.42 -18.95 11.44
N SER A 75 -6.65 -18.18 12.20
CA SER A 75 -6.78 -18.11 13.67
C SER A 75 -8.18 -17.64 14.10
N CYS A 76 -8.81 -16.78 13.31
CA CYS A 76 -10.21 -16.40 13.47
C CYS A 76 -10.87 -16.19 12.10
N ASN A 77 -12.10 -16.67 11.95
CA ASN A 77 -12.94 -16.38 10.79
C ASN A 77 -14.22 -15.70 11.29
N ALA A 78 -14.29 -14.38 11.10
CA ALA A 78 -15.38 -13.54 11.55
C ALA A 78 -16.06 -12.86 10.35
N GLY A 79 -16.58 -11.64 10.51
CA GLY A 79 -17.14 -10.86 9.41
C GLY A 79 -16.45 -9.52 9.21
N LEU A 80 -17.04 -8.74 8.30
CA LEU A 80 -16.62 -7.38 7.97
C LEU A 80 -16.54 -6.49 9.22
N LEU A 81 -17.54 -6.58 10.09
CA LEU A 81 -17.60 -5.78 11.30
C LEU A 81 -16.37 -6.04 12.20
N GLU A 82 -16.01 -7.30 12.42
CA GLU A 82 -14.89 -7.67 13.28
C GLU A 82 -13.54 -7.31 12.67
N ALA A 83 -13.38 -7.44 11.35
CA ALA A 83 -12.16 -7.01 10.66
C ALA A 83 -11.90 -5.51 10.85
N PHE A 84 -12.91 -4.68 10.62
CA PHE A 84 -12.80 -3.22 10.79
C PHE A 84 -12.77 -2.81 12.26
N ALA A 85 -13.46 -3.53 13.15
CA ALA A 85 -13.29 -3.31 14.59
C ALA A 85 -11.85 -3.60 15.03
N THR A 86 -11.20 -4.63 14.47
CA THR A 86 -9.79 -4.96 14.76
C THR A 86 -8.86 -3.80 14.35
N MET A 87 -9.12 -3.16 13.22
CA MET A 87 -8.27 -2.05 12.77
C MET A 87 -8.51 -0.74 13.54
N GLN A 88 -9.73 -0.52 14.04
CA GLN A 88 -10.07 0.69 14.81
C GLN A 88 -9.90 0.52 16.33
N ASN A 89 -9.66 -0.70 16.80
CA ASN A 89 -9.48 -0.98 18.22
C ASN A 89 -8.20 -0.33 18.76
N LYS A 90 -8.27 0.28 19.94
CA LYS A 90 -7.16 1.03 20.56
C LYS A 90 -5.90 0.21 20.86
N ILE A 91 -6.04 -1.11 20.97
CA ILE A 91 -4.94 -2.03 21.28
C ILE A 91 -4.34 -2.57 19.99
N THR A 92 -5.15 -3.13 19.08
CA THR A 92 -4.66 -3.75 17.85
C THR A 92 -4.40 -2.74 16.74
N GLY A 93 -5.23 -1.71 16.61
CA GLY A 93 -5.17 -0.70 15.54
C GLY A 93 -3.83 0.03 15.45
N LYS A 94 -3.14 0.23 16.58
CA LYS A 94 -1.80 0.84 16.62
C LYS A 94 -0.71 -0.01 15.93
N HIS A 95 -0.98 -1.30 15.73
CA HIS A 95 -0.10 -2.24 15.03
C HIS A 95 -0.53 -2.47 13.58
N VAL A 96 -1.65 -1.88 13.16
CA VAL A 96 -2.16 -2.12 11.81
C VAL A 96 -1.36 -1.35 10.77
N VAL A 97 -1.07 -2.04 9.67
CA VAL A 97 -0.45 -1.46 8.48
C VAL A 97 -1.35 -1.77 7.30
N GLY A 98 -1.84 -0.71 6.64
CA GLY A 98 -2.69 -0.86 5.45
C GLY A 98 -1.88 -0.84 4.17
N ILE A 99 -2.12 -1.78 3.27
CA ILE A 99 -1.55 -1.75 1.92
C ILE A 99 -2.64 -1.35 0.93
N LEU A 100 -2.46 -0.19 0.29
CA LEU A 100 -3.46 0.44 -0.56
C LEU A 100 -2.96 0.57 -2.00
N GLY A 101 -3.89 0.84 -2.91
CA GLY A 101 -3.62 1.29 -4.27
C GLY A 101 -4.67 2.31 -4.71
N ALA A 102 -4.36 3.10 -5.73
CA ALA A 102 -5.27 4.14 -6.19
C ALA A 102 -5.13 4.45 -7.69
N ALA A 103 -6.11 5.15 -8.23
CA ALA A 103 -6.09 5.71 -9.58
C ALA A 103 -5.36 7.06 -9.62
N GLN A 104 -5.51 7.89 -8.59
CA GLN A 104 -4.75 9.15 -8.44
C GLN A 104 -4.23 9.31 -7.01
N ILE A 105 -3.15 10.07 -6.88
CA ILE A 105 -2.50 10.50 -5.65
C ILE A 105 -2.03 11.94 -5.78
N ASP A 106 -2.10 12.72 -4.69
CA ASP A 106 -1.50 14.06 -4.61
C ASP A 106 -0.25 14.11 -3.71
N ILE A 107 0.33 15.31 -3.59
CA ILE A 107 1.56 15.55 -2.82
C ILE A 107 1.44 15.22 -1.32
N TYR A 108 0.23 15.16 -0.78
CA TYR A 108 -0.03 14.84 0.63
C TYR A 108 -0.50 13.39 0.82
N GLY A 109 -0.46 12.58 -0.24
CA GLY A 109 -0.83 11.17 -0.20
C GLY A 109 -2.34 10.94 -0.11
N ASN A 110 -3.16 11.93 -0.46
CA ASN A 110 -4.59 11.73 -0.61
C ASN A 110 -4.85 10.88 -1.85
N LEU A 111 -5.79 9.93 -1.76
CA LEU A 111 -6.01 8.96 -2.83
C LEU A 111 -7.40 9.07 -3.45
N ASN A 112 -7.44 8.79 -4.75
CA ASN A 112 -8.66 8.60 -5.50
C ASN A 112 -8.74 7.19 -6.06
N SER A 113 -9.77 6.44 -5.69
CA SER A 113 -10.12 5.13 -6.27
C SER A 113 -11.60 5.04 -6.62
N THR A 114 -12.27 6.19 -6.81
CA THR A 114 -13.73 6.26 -7.01
C THR A 114 -14.12 6.70 -8.41
N VAL A 115 -13.69 7.87 -8.87
CA VAL A 115 -14.08 8.43 -10.19
C VAL A 115 -12.97 9.29 -10.78
N ILE A 116 -12.89 9.38 -12.11
CA ILE A 116 -12.18 10.44 -12.84
C ILE A 116 -13.23 11.40 -13.41
N GLY A 117 -12.99 12.70 -13.28
CA GLY A 117 -13.96 13.74 -13.63
C GLY A 117 -15.05 13.97 -12.56
N GLU A 118 -16.19 14.53 -12.98
CA GLU A 118 -17.30 14.89 -12.07
C GLU A 118 -17.99 13.65 -11.49
N TYR A 119 -18.31 13.66 -10.20
CA TYR A 119 -18.84 12.47 -9.52
C TYR A 119 -20.20 11.99 -10.06
N GLU A 120 -21.11 12.92 -10.38
CA GLU A 120 -22.45 12.61 -10.87
C GLU A 120 -22.46 12.13 -12.34
N GLY A 121 -21.42 12.47 -13.11
CA GLY A 121 -21.25 12.10 -14.51
C GLY A 121 -19.79 11.85 -14.84
N PRO A 122 -19.20 10.75 -14.33
CA PRO A 122 -17.75 10.55 -14.40
C PRO A 122 -17.31 10.09 -15.79
N ASP A 123 -16.10 10.51 -16.19
CA ASP A 123 -15.44 9.99 -17.39
C ASP A 123 -15.05 8.52 -17.21
N VAL A 124 -14.62 8.17 -15.99
CA VAL A 124 -14.28 6.79 -15.58
C VAL A 124 -14.82 6.53 -14.18
N ARG A 125 -15.55 5.42 -14.00
CA ARG A 125 -16.01 4.93 -12.69
C ARG A 125 -15.19 3.72 -12.25
N PHE A 126 -14.69 3.74 -11.02
CA PHE A 126 -14.02 2.62 -10.37
C PHE A 126 -14.92 1.96 -9.30
N SER A 127 -14.41 0.89 -8.69
CA SER A 127 -15.10 0.14 -7.63
C SER A 127 -15.45 0.98 -6.39
N GLY A 128 -14.74 2.10 -6.16
CA GLY A 128 -14.98 2.99 -5.04
C GLY A 128 -14.03 2.76 -3.87
N SER A 129 -14.50 3.11 -2.66
CA SER A 129 -13.67 3.11 -1.45
C SER A 129 -13.26 1.70 -0.99
N GLY A 130 -14.18 0.72 -1.01
CA GLY A 130 -13.98 -0.53 -0.27
C GLY A 130 -13.67 -0.23 1.20
N GLY A 131 -12.63 -0.87 1.74
CA GLY A 131 -12.08 -0.52 3.06
C GLY A 131 -11.01 0.58 3.08
N ALA A 132 -10.67 1.18 1.93
CA ALA A 132 -9.52 2.08 1.85
C ALA A 132 -9.73 3.38 2.65
N CYS A 133 -10.96 3.92 2.72
CA CYS A 133 -11.23 5.11 3.52
C CYS A 133 -11.01 4.86 5.02
N ASP A 134 -11.45 3.71 5.54
CA ASP A 134 -11.21 3.33 6.93
C ASP A 134 -9.72 3.16 7.23
N VAL A 135 -8.94 2.58 6.30
CA VAL A 135 -7.48 2.54 6.41
C VAL A 135 -6.91 3.95 6.52
N GLY A 136 -7.19 4.83 5.55
CA GLY A 136 -6.65 6.20 5.58
C GLY A 136 -7.11 7.01 6.79
N SER A 137 -8.30 6.70 7.32
CA SER A 137 -8.87 7.42 8.46
C SER A 137 -8.30 6.94 9.79
N PHE A 138 -8.19 5.63 10.01
CA PHE A 138 -7.98 5.07 11.36
C PHE A 138 -6.67 4.30 11.54
N VAL A 139 -6.01 3.90 10.45
CA VAL A 139 -4.77 3.12 10.52
C VAL A 139 -3.57 4.07 10.61
N PRO A 140 -2.62 3.83 11.54
CA PRO A 140 -1.51 4.76 11.77
C PRO A 140 -0.50 4.78 10.61
N ARG A 141 -0.42 3.70 9.83
CA ARG A 141 0.60 3.50 8.81
C ARG A 141 0.00 2.87 7.55
N SER A 142 0.13 3.53 6.40
CA SER A 142 -0.24 2.92 5.11
C SER A 142 0.90 2.93 4.08
N ILE A 143 1.07 1.81 3.39
CA ILE A 143 1.96 1.63 2.24
C ILE A 143 1.08 1.68 0.98
N ILE A 144 1.42 2.51 0.02
CA ILE A 144 0.59 2.76 -1.17
C ILE A 144 1.34 2.28 -2.41
N PHE A 145 0.70 1.44 -3.22
CA PHE A 145 1.18 1.10 -4.55
C PHE A 145 0.59 2.03 -5.61
N MET A 146 1.45 2.58 -6.45
CA MET A 146 1.05 3.39 -7.62
C MET A 146 1.86 2.99 -8.85
N THR A 147 1.32 3.25 -10.04
CA THR A 147 2.15 3.29 -11.27
C THR A 147 2.62 4.73 -11.46
N GLN A 148 3.89 4.93 -11.80
CA GLN A 148 4.50 6.23 -11.99
C GLN A 148 4.06 6.84 -13.33
N GLU A 149 2.89 7.48 -13.33
CA GLU A 149 2.33 8.14 -14.51
C GLU A 149 1.79 9.51 -14.15
N LYS A 150 2.01 10.50 -15.02
CA LYS A 150 1.58 11.89 -14.78
C LYS A 150 0.09 12.04 -14.50
N ARG A 151 -0.77 11.25 -15.16
CA ARG A 151 -2.22 11.23 -14.93
C ARG A 151 -2.63 10.71 -13.54
N LYS A 152 -1.74 9.99 -12.86
CA LYS A 152 -1.96 9.42 -11.53
C LYS A 152 -1.39 10.32 -10.42
N PHE A 153 -0.25 10.97 -10.65
CA PHE A 153 0.35 11.91 -9.69
C PHE A 153 -0.10 13.35 -9.99
N LYS A 154 -1.23 13.75 -9.40
CA LYS A 154 -1.98 14.97 -9.72
C LYS A 154 -1.73 16.09 -8.71
N ILE A 155 -1.71 17.35 -9.16
CA ILE A 155 -1.73 18.50 -8.22
C ILE A 155 -3.02 18.48 -7.40
N LYS A 156 -4.13 18.16 -8.05
CA LYS A 156 -5.45 18.00 -7.44
C LYS A 156 -6.09 16.74 -8.01
N ILE A 157 -6.43 15.81 -7.14
CA ILE A 157 -7.22 14.62 -7.48
C ILE A 157 -8.68 14.99 -7.72
N ASP A 158 -9.37 14.21 -8.55
CA ASP A 158 -10.76 14.52 -8.94
C ASP A 158 -11.73 14.20 -7.79
N TYR A 159 -11.42 13.19 -6.98
CA TYR A 159 -12.24 12.78 -5.85
C TYR A 159 -11.39 12.28 -4.67
N LEU A 160 -11.66 12.78 -3.47
CA LEU A 160 -11.01 12.31 -2.24
C LEU A 160 -11.69 11.03 -1.74
N THR A 161 -11.12 9.88 -2.08
CA THR A 161 -11.63 8.58 -1.59
C THR A 161 -11.03 8.20 -0.25
N THR A 162 -9.71 8.39 -0.10
CA THR A 162 -8.97 8.01 1.09
C THR A 162 -8.13 9.18 1.57
N PRO A 163 -8.28 9.62 2.83
CA PRO A 163 -7.52 10.75 3.35
C PRO A 163 -6.05 10.37 3.60
N GLY A 164 -5.14 11.17 3.04
CA GLY A 164 -3.72 11.16 3.37
C GLY A 164 -3.43 12.15 4.51
N TYR A 165 -2.52 13.09 4.26
CA TYR A 165 -2.31 14.26 5.14
C TYR A 165 -3.22 15.45 4.82
N LEU A 166 -4.18 15.29 3.91
CA LEU A 166 -5.14 16.32 3.50
C LEU A 166 -4.44 17.56 2.93
N ASP A 167 -4.40 18.65 3.67
CA ASP A 167 -3.80 19.94 3.26
C ASP A 167 -2.40 20.18 3.87
N GLY A 168 -1.84 19.19 4.58
CA GLY A 168 -0.48 19.22 5.12
C GLY A 168 -0.43 19.08 6.64
N PRO A 169 0.46 19.81 7.33
CA PRO A 169 0.60 19.70 8.78
C PRO A 169 -0.72 20.05 9.49
N ASP A 170 -1.08 19.26 10.49
CA ASP A 170 -2.37 19.31 11.21
C ASP A 170 -3.63 19.06 10.37
N GLY A 171 -3.54 18.81 9.07
CA GLY A 171 -4.71 18.62 8.20
C GLY A 171 -5.64 17.52 8.71
N ARG A 172 -5.06 16.36 9.02
CA ARG A 172 -5.76 15.22 9.65
C ARG A 172 -6.46 15.62 10.95
N LYS A 173 -5.73 16.31 11.85
CA LYS A 173 -6.25 16.74 13.15
C LYS A 173 -7.44 17.69 13.01
N LYS A 174 -7.37 18.66 12.08
CA LYS A 174 -8.48 19.59 11.80
C LYS A 174 -9.71 18.87 11.27
N ALA A 175 -9.53 17.79 10.50
CA ALA A 175 -10.61 16.94 10.02
C ALA A 175 -11.14 15.94 11.08
N GLY A 176 -10.59 15.94 12.30
CA GLY A 176 -10.98 15.01 13.36
C GLY A 176 -10.41 13.60 13.21
N LEU A 177 -9.42 13.41 12.33
CA LEU A 177 -8.74 12.14 12.14
C LEU A 177 -7.61 11.96 13.16
N PRO A 178 -7.34 10.72 13.62
CA PRO A 178 -6.18 10.42 14.46
C PRO A 178 -4.85 10.67 13.75
N GLU A 179 -3.79 10.75 14.55
CA GLU A 179 -2.41 10.76 14.06
C GLU A 179 -2.08 9.49 13.27
N GLY A 180 -1.08 9.62 12.39
CA GLY A 180 -0.70 8.59 11.42
C GLY A 180 -0.90 9.07 9.99
N GLY A 181 -1.06 8.12 9.07
CA GLY A 181 -1.33 8.39 7.65
C GLY A 181 -0.37 7.63 6.73
N PRO A 182 -0.13 8.16 5.52
CA PRO A 182 0.70 7.49 4.55
C PRO A 182 2.18 7.52 4.98
N ASP A 183 2.80 6.35 4.92
CA ASP A 183 4.21 6.11 5.26
C ASP A 183 5.06 6.13 3.99
N LYS A 184 4.63 5.36 2.98
CA LYS A 184 5.37 5.21 1.72
C LYS A 184 4.45 5.10 0.52
N VAL A 185 4.96 5.58 -0.61
CA VAL A 185 4.42 5.27 -1.94
C VAL A 185 5.48 4.46 -2.68
N ILE A 186 5.13 3.27 -3.13
CA ILE A 186 5.99 2.36 -3.89
C ILE A 186 5.47 2.33 -5.31
N THR A 187 6.33 2.69 -6.26
CA THR A 187 6.01 2.70 -7.69
C THR A 187 6.88 1.73 -8.46
N ASP A 188 6.61 1.61 -9.76
CA ASP A 188 7.44 0.90 -10.73
C ASP A 188 8.76 1.65 -11.05
N MET A 189 8.98 2.83 -10.46
CA MET A 189 10.21 3.61 -10.66
C MET A 189 11.01 3.87 -9.37
N GLY A 190 10.36 3.90 -8.20
CA GLY A 190 11.03 4.22 -6.96
C GLY A 190 10.12 4.19 -5.73
N VAL A 191 10.62 4.78 -4.65
CA VAL A 191 9.95 4.86 -3.35
C VAL A 191 9.91 6.31 -2.90
N MET A 192 8.72 6.78 -2.54
CA MET A 192 8.51 8.08 -1.91
C MET A 192 8.24 7.89 -0.42
N GLY A 193 8.68 8.88 0.37
CA GLY A 193 8.30 9.04 1.76
C GLY A 193 7.52 10.34 1.96
N PHE A 194 7.13 10.62 3.20
CA PHE A 194 6.50 11.88 3.59
C PHE A 194 7.34 12.56 4.67
N ASP A 195 7.59 13.86 4.48
CA ASP A 195 8.41 14.63 5.42
C ASP A 195 7.68 14.84 6.74
N ASP A 196 8.34 14.63 7.87
CA ASP A 196 7.68 14.63 9.18
C ASP A 196 7.10 16.00 9.57
N GLN A 197 7.69 17.10 9.09
CA GLN A 197 7.28 18.45 9.44
C GLN A 197 6.25 19.00 8.46
N THR A 198 6.53 18.88 7.16
CA THR A 198 5.70 19.46 6.10
C THR A 198 4.61 18.52 5.60
N LYS A 199 4.71 17.22 5.89
CA LYS A 199 3.85 16.15 5.38
C LYS A 199 3.81 16.02 3.86
N LYS A 200 4.69 16.73 3.16
CA LYS A 200 4.83 16.62 1.70
C LYS A 200 5.58 15.36 1.33
N MET A 201 5.17 14.77 0.21
CA MET A 201 5.88 13.69 -0.44
C MET A 201 7.31 14.14 -0.83
N TYR A 202 8.28 13.25 -0.64
CA TYR A 202 9.66 13.41 -1.11
C TYR A 202 10.17 12.10 -1.72
N LEU A 203 11.13 12.18 -2.64
CA LEU A 203 11.74 10.99 -3.23
C LEU A 203 12.72 10.39 -2.22
N LYS A 204 12.42 9.19 -1.74
CA LYS A 204 13.26 8.46 -0.78
C LYS A 204 14.28 7.58 -1.49
N GLY A 205 13.92 6.99 -2.62
CA GLY A 205 14.87 6.28 -3.45
C GLY A 205 14.33 5.94 -4.82
N TYR A 206 15.24 5.62 -5.73
CA TYR A 206 14.94 5.26 -7.12
C TYR A 206 15.50 3.87 -7.45
N TYR A 207 14.89 3.17 -8.40
CA TYR A 207 15.36 1.84 -8.77
C TYR A 207 16.58 1.89 -9.69
N PRO A 208 17.42 0.83 -9.74
CA PRO A 208 18.58 0.78 -10.62
C PRO A 208 18.22 1.10 -12.08
N GLY A 209 18.95 2.04 -12.67
CA GLY A 209 18.71 2.51 -14.05
C GLY A 209 17.60 3.55 -14.21
N ILE A 210 16.91 3.94 -13.14
CA ILE A 210 15.97 5.06 -13.10
C ILE A 210 16.66 6.28 -12.49
N THR A 211 16.43 7.48 -13.06
CA THR A 211 16.95 8.72 -12.49
C THR A 211 15.82 9.49 -11.78
N PRO A 212 16.15 10.32 -10.76
CA PRO A 212 15.18 11.21 -10.14
C PRO A 212 14.42 12.09 -11.14
N GLU A 213 15.09 12.61 -12.17
CA GLU A 213 14.46 13.45 -13.21
C GLU A 213 13.37 12.69 -13.94
N LYS A 214 13.60 11.40 -14.25
CA LYS A 214 12.60 10.58 -14.94
C LYS A 214 11.34 10.37 -14.11
N ILE A 215 11.49 10.31 -12.79
CA ILE A 215 10.36 10.21 -11.86
C ILE A 215 9.56 11.53 -11.86
N LEU A 216 10.25 12.68 -11.79
CA LEU A 216 9.62 14.00 -11.80
C LEU A 216 8.87 14.29 -13.11
N GLU A 217 9.38 13.84 -14.26
CA GLU A 217 8.67 13.94 -15.55
C GLU A 217 7.29 13.27 -15.55
N ASN A 218 7.10 12.27 -14.68
CA ASN A 218 5.88 11.45 -14.56
C ASN A 218 4.98 11.87 -13.39
N MET A 219 5.03 13.14 -12.99
CA MET A 219 4.13 13.74 -12.01
C MET A 219 3.77 15.18 -12.39
N GLU A 220 2.64 15.68 -11.89
CA GLU A 220 2.21 17.07 -12.12
C GLU A 220 2.79 18.07 -11.12
N PHE A 221 3.48 17.59 -10.09
CA PHE A 221 4.09 18.40 -9.04
C PHE A 221 5.54 17.97 -8.83
N GLU A 222 6.35 18.87 -8.28
CA GLU A 222 7.74 18.57 -7.90
C GLU A 222 7.82 18.10 -6.44
N ILE A 223 8.79 17.23 -6.15
CA ILE A 223 9.08 16.72 -4.81
C ILE A 223 10.59 16.86 -4.52
N ASP A 224 10.96 16.93 -3.25
CA ASP A 224 12.37 16.96 -2.83
C ASP A 224 13.07 15.66 -3.22
N THR A 225 14.17 15.76 -3.97
CA THR A 225 15.01 14.62 -4.40
C THR A 225 16.39 14.59 -3.74
N SER A 226 16.70 15.56 -2.87
CA SER A 226 18.01 15.69 -2.23
C SER A 226 18.36 14.52 -1.29
N ARG A 227 17.34 13.77 -0.86
CA ARG A 227 17.44 12.60 0.04
C ARG A 227 17.39 11.27 -0.72
N ALA A 228 17.30 11.30 -2.05
CA ALA A 228 17.06 10.11 -2.84
C ALA A 228 18.34 9.28 -3.01
N GLU A 229 18.23 7.99 -2.71
CA GLU A 229 19.31 7.01 -2.90
C GLU A 229 18.86 5.88 -3.83
N GLU A 230 19.80 5.24 -4.52
CA GLU A 230 19.48 4.05 -5.31
C GLU A 230 19.06 2.91 -4.38
N VAL A 231 17.89 2.31 -4.64
CA VAL A 231 17.34 1.24 -3.83
C VAL A 231 18.03 -0.08 -4.16
N LEU A 232 18.46 -0.80 -3.13
CA LEU A 232 19.08 -2.12 -3.30
C LEU A 232 18.12 -3.10 -4.00
N PRO A 233 18.57 -3.78 -5.08
CA PRO A 233 17.74 -4.72 -5.81
C PRO A 233 17.35 -5.94 -4.94
N PRO A 234 16.39 -6.76 -5.39
CA PRO A 234 16.04 -8.00 -4.71
C PRO A 234 17.21 -8.96 -4.71
N THR A 235 17.44 -9.61 -3.57
CA THR A 235 18.46 -10.66 -3.44
C THR A 235 17.98 -11.95 -4.11
N PRO A 236 18.91 -12.85 -4.48
CA PRO A 236 18.56 -14.18 -4.98
C PRO A 236 17.59 -14.97 -4.09
N GLU A 237 17.77 -14.90 -2.77
CA GLU A 237 16.93 -15.63 -1.81
C GLU A 237 15.53 -15.03 -1.73
N GLU A 238 15.41 -13.71 -1.70
CA GLU A 238 14.11 -13.02 -1.74
C GLU A 238 13.32 -13.38 -3.00
N LEU A 239 13.99 -13.36 -4.16
CA LEU A 239 13.36 -13.74 -5.44
C LEU A 239 12.94 -15.21 -5.43
N LYS A 240 13.77 -16.10 -4.89
CA LYS A 240 13.43 -17.53 -4.77
C LYS A 240 12.19 -17.73 -3.92
N LEU A 241 12.15 -17.16 -2.71
CA LEU A 241 10.99 -17.27 -1.80
C LEU A 241 9.73 -16.65 -2.41
N LEU A 242 9.85 -15.50 -3.06
CA LEU A 242 8.73 -14.86 -3.73
C LEU A 242 8.15 -15.75 -4.84
N ARG A 243 9.02 -16.30 -5.69
CA ARG A 243 8.63 -17.08 -6.87
C ARG A 243 8.17 -18.50 -6.56
N GLU A 244 8.81 -19.17 -5.60
CA GLU A 244 8.59 -20.60 -5.35
C GLU A 244 7.66 -20.85 -4.15
N LYS A 245 7.58 -19.91 -3.20
CA LYS A 245 6.77 -20.07 -1.99
C LYS A 245 5.53 -19.19 -1.96
N CYS A 246 5.61 -17.96 -2.48
CA CYS A 246 4.50 -17.00 -2.37
C CYS A 246 3.59 -17.00 -3.62
N ASP A 247 4.17 -17.09 -4.83
CA ASP A 247 3.41 -17.18 -6.09
C ASP A 247 3.99 -18.25 -7.06
N PRO A 248 4.01 -19.54 -6.67
CA PRO A 248 4.53 -20.62 -7.50
C PRO A 248 3.79 -20.78 -8.83
N GLN A 249 2.53 -20.35 -8.88
CA GLN A 249 1.66 -20.45 -10.06
C GLN A 249 1.77 -19.23 -10.98
N ARG A 250 2.53 -18.19 -10.61
CA ARG A 250 2.68 -16.94 -11.39
C ARG A 250 1.36 -16.25 -11.68
N LEU A 251 0.47 -16.21 -10.69
CA LEU A 251 -0.84 -15.57 -10.82
C LEU A 251 -0.73 -14.05 -10.79
N ILE A 252 0.26 -13.51 -10.06
CA ILE A 252 0.45 -12.08 -9.90
C ILE A 252 1.77 -11.60 -10.49
N LEU A 253 2.87 -12.32 -10.29
CA LEU A 253 4.22 -11.94 -10.76
C LEU A 253 4.28 -11.72 -12.27
#